data_AF-F5NS16-F1
#
_entry.id   AF-F5NS16-F1
#
_cell.length_a   1.000
_cell.length_b   1.000
_cell.length_c   1.000
_cell.angle_alpha   90.00
_cell.angle_beta   90.00
_cell.angle_gamma   90.00
#
_symmetry.space_group_name_H-M   'P 1'
#
loop_
_entity.id
_entity.type
_entity.pdbx_description
1 polymer ?
#
loop_
_entity_poly.entity_id
_entity_poly.type
_entity_poly.pdbx_seq_one_letter_code
_entity_poly.pdbx_strand_id
1 'polypeptide(L)'
;MERFPLPYVLTNCHNSLCAVGGTINGDDHVFGLSAAQRYGGIFVPPHIAVIHQYMREMMAGGGKMILGSDSHTRYGALGTMAVGEGGGELVKQLLNDT
;
A
#
# COMPACT_ATOMS: atom_id res chain seq x y z
N MET A 1 3.48 17.38 10.92
CA MET A 1 4.29 16.28 10.37
C MET A 1 4.43 16.49 8.88
N GLU A 2 5.65 16.49 8.35
CA GLU A 2 5.94 16.68 6.90
C GLU A 2 6.13 15.36 6.15
N ARG A 3 6.46 14.28 6.85
CA ARG A 3 6.63 12.93 6.28
C ARG A 3 6.45 11.87 7.35
N PHE A 4 5.93 10.70 6.99
CA PHE A 4 5.97 9.53 7.88
C PHE A 4 7.41 9.00 8.03
N PRO A 5 7.81 8.53 9.23
CA PRO A 5 9.14 7.99 9.48
C PRO A 5 9.45 6.69 8.74
N LEU A 6 8.42 5.89 8.43
CA LEU A 6 8.57 4.67 7.65
C LEU A 6 8.13 4.87 6.18
N PRO A 7 8.83 4.23 5.22
CA PRO A 7 8.40 4.25 3.83
C PRO A 7 7.10 3.46 3.69
N TYR A 8 6.18 3.97 2.87
CA TYR A 8 4.93 3.31 2.57
C TYR A 8 4.55 3.43 1.10
N VAL A 9 3.69 2.51 0.67
CA VAL A 9 3.09 2.47 -0.66
C VAL A 9 1.58 2.53 -0.50
N LEU A 10 0.92 3.42 -1.25
CA LEU A 10 -0.53 3.53 -1.34
C LEU A 10 -0.95 3.11 -2.73
N THR A 11 -1.67 1.99 -2.83
CA THR A 11 -2.13 1.42 -4.11
C THR A 11 -3.64 1.52 -4.27
N ASN A 12 -4.11 1.87 -5.47
CA ASN A 12 -5.53 2.00 -5.79
C ASN A 12 -6.03 0.82 -6.64
N CYS A 13 -5.71 -0.40 -6.21
CA CYS A 13 -6.06 -1.61 -6.94
C CYS A 13 -7.49 -2.08 -6.72
N HIS A 14 -8.08 -1.73 -5.58
CA HIS A 14 -9.50 -1.93 -5.31
C HIS A 14 -10.33 -0.84 -6.02
N ASN A 15 -11.62 -1.10 -6.19
CA ASN A 15 -12.56 -0.15 -6.81
C ASN A 15 -12.28 0.24 -8.28
N SER A 16 -11.24 -0.34 -8.89
CA SER A 16 -11.00 -0.33 -10.34
C SER A 16 -11.79 -1.48 -10.99
N LEU A 17 -13.04 -1.22 -11.39
CA LEU A 17 -13.99 -2.25 -11.80
C LEU A 17 -14.17 -2.27 -13.32
N CYS A 18 -13.74 -3.37 -13.95
CA CYS A 18 -13.96 -3.59 -15.39
C CYS A 18 -15.45 -3.49 -15.77
N ALA A 19 -16.36 -3.87 -14.87
CA ALA A 19 -17.80 -3.86 -15.09
C ALA A 19 -18.38 -2.46 -15.33
N VAL A 20 -17.73 -1.40 -14.84
CA VAL A 20 -18.18 -0.01 -15.02
C VAL A 20 -17.20 0.83 -15.86
N GLY A 21 -16.21 0.18 -16.49
CA GLY A 21 -15.27 0.85 -17.41
C GLY A 21 -14.35 1.87 -16.75
N GLY A 22 -14.16 1.81 -15.43
CA GLY A 22 -13.37 2.81 -14.71
C GLY A 22 -13.21 2.51 -13.23
N THR A 23 -12.95 3.55 -12.45
CA THR A 23 -12.88 3.47 -11.00
C THR A 23 -14.16 4.01 -10.37
N ILE A 24 -14.69 3.29 -9.40
CA ILE A 24 -15.58 3.89 -8.39
C ILE A 24 -14.68 4.55 -7.33
N ASN A 25 -15.13 5.63 -6.71
CA ASN A 25 -14.38 6.41 -5.69
C ASN A 25 -13.14 7.17 -6.20
N GLY A 26 -13.29 7.91 -7.30
CA GLY A 26 -12.20 8.78 -7.80
C GLY A 26 -11.77 9.87 -6.80
N ASP A 27 -12.68 10.32 -5.95
CA ASP A 27 -12.43 11.23 -4.84
C ASP A 27 -11.51 10.61 -3.76
N ASP A 28 -11.74 9.36 -3.37
CA ASP A 28 -10.85 8.64 -2.45
C ASP A 28 -9.43 8.53 -3.03
N HIS A 29 -9.31 8.30 -4.33
CA HIS A 29 -8.01 8.23 -5.01
C HIS A 29 -7.27 9.58 -4.99
N VAL A 30 -7.99 10.69 -5.18
CA VAL A 30 -7.44 12.04 -5.08
C VAL A 30 -7.03 12.35 -3.64
N PHE A 31 -7.83 11.94 -2.65
CA PHE A 31 -7.46 12.05 -1.24
C PHE A 31 -6.16 11.28 -0.94
N GLY A 32 -6.07 10.01 -1.38
CA GLY A 32 -4.87 9.18 -1.24
C GLY A 32 -3.64 9.79 -1.92
N LEU A 33 -3.80 10.39 -3.11
CA LEU A 33 -2.73 11.11 -3.80
C LEU A 33 -2.24 12.30 -2.98
N SER A 34 -3.16 13.12 -2.48
CA SER A 34 -2.81 14.28 -1.64
C SER A 34 -2.06 13.86 -0.37
N ALA A 35 -2.43 12.73 0.23
CA ALA A 35 -1.77 12.18 1.40
C ALA A 35 -0.36 11.68 1.07
N ALA A 36 -0.18 10.97 -0.06
CA ALA A 36 1.13 10.52 -0.54
C ALA A 36 2.07 11.70 -0.85
N GLN A 37 1.56 12.77 -1.46
CA GLN A 37 2.31 14.00 -1.71
C GLN A 37 2.68 14.71 -0.41
N ARG A 38 1.74 14.80 0.54
CA ARG A 38 1.95 15.51 1.80
C ARG A 38 2.85 14.76 2.78
N TYR A 39 2.77 13.44 2.85
CA TYR A 39 3.46 12.63 3.86
C TYR A 39 4.55 11.71 3.30
N GLY A 40 4.88 11.84 2.00
CA GLY A 40 6.06 11.26 1.35
C GLY A 40 6.06 9.75 1.17
N GLY A 41 5.00 9.23 0.52
CA GLY A 41 4.86 7.82 0.12
C GLY A 41 4.85 7.61 -1.40
N ILE A 42 4.88 6.35 -1.81
CA ILE A 42 4.72 5.98 -3.23
C ILE A 42 3.23 5.81 -3.53
N PHE A 43 2.70 6.60 -4.46
CA PHE A 43 1.34 6.47 -4.94
C PHE A 43 1.31 5.60 -6.21
N VAL A 44 0.54 4.51 -6.18
CA VAL A 44 0.27 3.68 -7.36
C VAL A 44 -1.15 3.99 -7.84
N PRO A 45 -1.31 4.65 -9.00
CA PRO A 45 -2.62 5.05 -9.53
C PRO A 45 -3.56 3.87 -9.77
N PRO A 46 -4.88 4.14 -9.89
CA PRO A 46 -5.82 3.11 -10.30
C PRO A 46 -5.47 2.54 -11.67
N HIS A 47 -5.88 1.30 -11.92
CA HIS A 47 -5.62 0.55 -13.17
C HIS A 47 -4.15 0.19 -13.47
N ILE A 48 -3.19 0.57 -12.61
CA ILE A 48 -1.77 0.31 -12.86
C ILE A 48 -1.33 -1.07 -12.35
N ALA A 49 -1.71 -1.47 -11.14
CA ALA A 49 -1.27 -2.73 -10.56
C ALA A 49 -2.20 -3.22 -9.45
N VAL A 50 -2.25 -4.54 -9.28
CA VAL A 50 -2.72 -5.16 -8.03
C VAL A 50 -1.63 -5.01 -6.96
N ILE A 51 -2.02 -4.62 -5.74
CA ILE A 51 -1.08 -4.36 -4.64
C ILE A 51 -0.01 -5.45 -4.51
N HIS A 52 -0.40 -6.71 -4.45
CA HIS A 52 0.54 -7.80 -4.22
C HIS A 52 1.49 -8.03 -5.40
N GLN A 53 1.07 -7.72 -6.62
CA GLN A 53 1.97 -7.80 -7.78
C GLN A 53 3.02 -6.71 -7.68
N TYR A 54 2.60 -5.47 -7.43
CA TYR A 54 3.50 -4.35 -7.21
C TYR A 54 4.49 -4.61 -6.06
N MET A 55 4.00 -5.10 -4.92
CA MET A 55 4.85 -5.38 -3.77
C MET A 55 5.89 -6.48 -4.07
N ARG A 56 5.52 -7.52 -4.83
CA ARG A 56 6.48 -8.58 -5.23
C ARG A 56 7.56 -8.06 -6.17
N GLU A 57 7.20 -7.20 -7.12
CA GLU A 57 8.13 -6.70 -8.13
C GLU A 57 9.02 -5.57 -7.60
N MET A 58 8.49 -4.72 -6.72
CA MET A 58 9.14 -3.45 -6.36
C MET A 58 9.67 -3.42 -4.92
N MET A 59 9.06 -4.15 -3.99
CA MET A 59 9.29 -3.94 -2.55
C MET A 59 9.84 -5.17 -1.83
N ALA A 60 9.40 -6.37 -2.19
CA ALA A 60 9.82 -7.63 -1.61
C ALA A 60 11.33 -7.91 -1.84
N GLY A 61 11.85 -8.92 -1.15
CA GLY A 61 13.25 -9.32 -1.15
C GLY A 61 13.67 -10.02 0.14
N GLY A 62 14.77 -10.76 0.05
CA GLY A 62 15.34 -11.51 1.16
C GLY A 62 15.70 -10.60 2.34
N GLY A 63 15.30 -11.00 3.56
CA GLY A 63 15.62 -10.29 4.80
C GLY A 63 14.80 -9.03 5.06
N LYS A 64 13.85 -8.70 4.18
CA LYS A 64 12.92 -7.59 4.38
C LYS A 64 11.69 -8.01 5.21
N MET A 65 11.05 -7.02 5.82
CA MET A 65 9.73 -7.16 6.45
C MET A 65 8.73 -6.20 5.79
N ILE A 66 7.50 -6.67 5.52
CA ILE A 66 6.42 -5.87 4.96
C ILE A 66 5.14 -6.10 5.76
N LEU A 67 4.55 -5.02 6.26
CA LEU A 67 3.20 -5.01 6.83
C LEU A 67 2.23 -4.42 5.80
N GLY A 68 1.08 -5.06 5.58
CA GLY A 68 0.10 -4.61 4.58
C GLY A 68 -1.33 -4.63 5.10
N SER A 69 -2.14 -3.65 4.69
CA SER A 69 -3.57 -3.60 5.02
C SER A 69 -4.40 -4.47 4.08
N ASP A 70 -4.00 -5.73 3.92
CA ASP A 70 -4.68 -6.73 3.11
C ASP A 70 -4.33 -8.14 3.63
N SER A 71 -5.33 -9.01 3.70
CA SER A 71 -5.18 -10.39 4.21
C SER A 71 -4.28 -11.29 3.37
N HIS A 72 -4.02 -10.93 2.11
CA HIS A 72 -3.16 -11.66 1.18
C HIS A 72 -1.72 -11.17 1.19
N THR A 73 -1.33 -10.35 2.17
CA THR A 73 0.06 -9.91 2.36
C THR A 73 0.95 -11.08 2.79
N ARG A 74 1.44 -11.84 1.81
CA ARG A 74 2.32 -13.01 1.97
C ARG A 74 3.37 -13.07 0.86
N TYR A 75 4.63 -12.85 1.22
CA TYR A 75 5.76 -12.77 0.26
C TYR A 75 6.95 -13.66 0.67
N GLY A 76 6.70 -14.68 1.50
CA GLY A 76 7.74 -15.58 2.01
C GLY A 76 8.52 -16.32 0.92
N ALA A 77 7.91 -16.59 -0.23
CA ALA A 77 8.59 -17.18 -1.39
C ALA A 77 9.74 -16.30 -1.93
N LEU A 78 9.73 -15.00 -1.63
CA LEU A 78 10.78 -14.04 -1.99
C LEU A 78 11.72 -13.74 -0.80
N GLY A 79 11.67 -14.54 0.26
CA GLY A 79 12.48 -14.36 1.47
C GLY A 79 12.07 -13.15 2.33
N THR A 80 10.85 -12.64 2.13
CA THR A 80 10.30 -11.50 2.88
C THR A 80 9.34 -11.98 3.96
N MET A 81 9.54 -11.52 5.19
CA MET A 81 8.54 -11.67 6.25
C MET A 81 7.39 -10.70 5.98
N ALA A 82 6.23 -11.22 5.61
CA ALA A 82 5.09 -10.39 5.25
C ALA A 82 3.85 -10.80 6.04
N VAL A 83 3.16 -9.82 6.61
CA VAL A 83 1.97 -10.02 7.45
C VAL A 83 0.87 -9.05 7.03
N GLY A 84 -0.35 -9.56 6.92
CA GLY A 84 -1.54 -8.76 6.70
C GLY A 84 -2.16 -8.33 8.02
N GLU A 85 -2.44 -7.04 8.19
CA GLU A 85 -3.02 -6.47 9.41
C GLU A 85 -4.08 -5.40 9.09
N GLY A 86 -4.83 -4.98 10.11
CA GLY A 86 -5.78 -3.87 9.97
C GLY A 86 -5.10 -2.50 9.86
N GLY A 87 -5.77 -1.55 9.23
CA GLY A 87 -5.23 -0.19 9.03
C GLY A 87 -4.82 0.53 10.33
N GLY A 88 -5.51 0.27 11.44
CA GLY A 88 -5.13 0.81 12.75
C GLY A 88 -3.75 0.36 13.23
N GLU A 89 -3.37 -0.89 12.97
CA GLU A 89 -2.05 -1.40 13.33
C GLU A 89 -0.97 -0.83 12.41
N LEU A 90 -1.26 -0.71 11.11
CA LEU A 90 -0.35 -0.03 10.17
C LEU A 90 -0.06 1.40 10.59
N VAL A 91 -1.06 2.15 11.06
CA VAL A 91 -0.88 3.55 11.49
C VAL A 91 0.08 3.65 12.68
N LYS A 92 -0.04 2.77 13.67
CA LYS A 92 0.89 2.73 14.81
C LYS A 92 2.34 2.53 14.35
N GLN A 93 2.56 1.53 13.50
CA GLN A 93 3.88 1.26 12.94
C GLN A 93 4.38 2.45 12.11
N LEU A 94 3.54 3.01 11.24
CA LEU A 94 3.87 4.15 10.37
C LEU A 94 4.25 5.39 11.17
N LEU A 95 3.73 5.55 12.39
CA LEU A 95 4.03 6.65 13.31
C LEU A 95 5.20 6.34 14.28
N ASN A 96 5.75 5.12 14.27
CA ASN A 96 6.64 4.60 15.32
C ASN A 96 6.02 4.72 16.73
N ASP A 97 4.71 4.53 16.82
CA ASP A 97 3.91 4.61 18.06
C ASP A 97 3.58 3.20 18.55
N THR A 98 4.62 2.48 18.98
CA THR A 98 4.57 1.08 19.44
C THR A 98 4.53 0.97 20.96
#